data_AF-E6LY87-F1
#
_entry.id   AF-E6LY87-F1
#
_cell.length_a   1.000
_cell.length_b   1.000
_cell.length_c   1.000
_cell.angle_alpha   90.00
_cell.angle_beta   90.00
_cell.angle_gamma   90.00
#
_symmetry.space_group_name_H-M   'P 1'
#
loop_
_entity.id
_entity.type
_entity.pdbx_description
1 polymer ?
#
loop_
_entity_poly.entity_id
_entity_poly.type
_entity_poly.pdbx_seq_one_letter_code
_entity_poly.pdbx_strand_id
1 'polypeptide(L)'
;MAVDLSWETAALTELAQCGSNGHEGRLPLIGGMDEVGRGALAGPVCVGVAVVDQRSLENPDFPQGFPVGLNDSKQLTARRRVALQDPIQAWVRDFAIGQASNTEIDELGIMPALRLAGWRALNELDARGHLPQRLLLDGNFDYLASPRQPDLFAGAGNLVSSPEVSVETLVKGDGKAAVIAAAAVLAKVYRDAFMRSLHDPGYGWTRNVGYGTPAHKAGLAELGASVWHRKTWKLR
;
A
#
# COMPACT_ATOMS: atom_id res chain seq x y z
N MET A 1 -20.88 -2.48 -1.26
CA MET A 1 -20.55 -3.77 -1.90
C MET A 1 -19.57 -4.47 -0.98
N ALA A 2 -19.66 -5.78 -0.85
CA ALA A 2 -18.66 -6.56 -0.15
C ALA A 2 -17.47 -6.79 -1.10
N VAL A 3 -16.30 -7.08 -0.55
CA VAL A 3 -15.14 -7.52 -1.34
C VAL A 3 -15.50 -8.79 -2.11
N ASP A 4 -15.17 -8.81 -3.39
CA ASP A 4 -15.26 -9.97 -4.27
C ASP A 4 -14.04 -10.03 -5.22
N LEU A 5 -14.10 -10.92 -6.22
CA LEU A 5 -13.05 -11.13 -7.22
C LEU A 5 -13.42 -10.58 -8.61
N SER A 6 -14.44 -9.72 -8.71
CA SER A 6 -14.93 -9.23 -10.01
C SER A 6 -13.85 -8.47 -10.78
N TRP A 7 -13.06 -7.67 -10.07
CA TRP A 7 -11.97 -6.89 -10.65
C TRP A 7 -10.78 -7.76 -11.05
N GLU A 8 -10.35 -8.67 -10.18
CA GLU A 8 -9.23 -9.58 -10.41
C GLU A 8 -9.54 -10.51 -11.58
N THR A 9 -10.74 -11.09 -11.61
CA THR A 9 -11.15 -12.02 -12.68
C THR A 9 -11.24 -11.31 -14.03
N ALA A 10 -11.82 -10.11 -14.07
CA ALA A 10 -11.91 -9.32 -15.31
C ALA A 10 -10.50 -8.97 -15.83
N ALA A 11 -9.63 -8.47 -14.96
CA ALA A 11 -8.28 -8.10 -15.33
C ALA A 11 -7.42 -9.31 -15.79
N LEU A 12 -7.55 -10.48 -15.16
CA LEU A 12 -6.81 -11.69 -15.59
C LEU A 12 -7.31 -12.15 -16.95
N THR A 13 -8.63 -12.10 -17.16
CA THR A 13 -9.25 -12.47 -18.43
C THR A 13 -8.78 -11.57 -19.57
N GLU A 14 -8.74 -10.25 -19.34
CA GLU A 14 -8.20 -9.28 -20.31
C GLU A 14 -6.73 -9.54 -20.63
N LEU A 15 -5.89 -9.75 -19.61
CA LEU A 15 -4.45 -10.02 -19.80
C LEU A 15 -4.22 -11.33 -20.56
N ALA A 16 -5.00 -12.37 -20.29
CA ALA A 16 -4.93 -13.64 -21.00
C ALA A 16 -5.32 -13.50 -22.48
N GLN A 17 -6.29 -12.63 -22.81
CA GLN A 17 -6.68 -12.33 -24.19
C GLN A 17 -5.65 -11.49 -24.94
N CYS A 18 -4.96 -10.57 -24.27
CA CYS A 18 -3.90 -9.75 -24.84
C CYS A 18 -2.58 -10.52 -25.08
N GLY A 19 -2.43 -11.73 -24.50
CA GLY A 19 -1.23 -12.58 -24.56
C GLY A 19 -0.80 -13.11 -25.94
N SER A 20 -1.24 -12.51 -27.05
CA SER A 20 -0.81 -12.84 -28.41
C SER A 20 0.23 -11.88 -29.01
N ASN A 21 0.61 -10.81 -28.30
CA ASN A 21 1.63 -9.84 -28.76
C ASN A 21 2.65 -9.53 -27.65
N GLY A 22 3.74 -10.30 -27.54
CA GLY A 22 5.02 -9.81 -26.98
C GLY A 22 5.46 -10.28 -25.57
N HIS A 23 4.63 -11.00 -24.82
CA HIS A 23 5.01 -11.56 -23.50
C HIS A 23 4.90 -13.10 -23.48
N GLU A 24 5.55 -13.78 -24.42
CA GLU A 24 5.59 -15.24 -24.43
C GLU A 24 6.27 -15.78 -23.15
N GLY A 25 5.48 -16.37 -22.25
CA GLY A 25 5.96 -17.19 -21.13
C GLY A 25 5.75 -16.65 -19.71
N ARG A 26 5.28 -15.42 -19.52
CA ARG A 26 5.02 -14.86 -18.17
C ARG A 26 3.54 -14.99 -17.81
N LEU A 27 3.24 -15.63 -16.67
CA LEU A 27 1.86 -15.75 -16.19
C LEU A 27 1.28 -14.36 -15.88
N PRO A 28 0.00 -14.10 -16.22
CA PRO A 28 -0.66 -12.85 -15.87
C PRO A 28 -0.64 -12.59 -14.36
N LEU A 29 -0.15 -11.41 -13.97
CA LEU A 29 -0.08 -10.93 -12.59
C LEU A 29 -0.87 -9.64 -12.44
N ILE A 30 -1.74 -9.61 -11.42
CA ILE A 30 -2.47 -8.41 -11.01
C ILE A 30 -1.99 -7.98 -9.65
N GLY A 31 -1.72 -6.69 -9.51
CA GLY A 31 -1.43 -6.05 -8.24
C GLY A 31 -2.65 -5.34 -7.67
N GLY A 32 -2.76 -5.34 -6.35
CA GLY A 32 -3.56 -4.39 -5.58
C GLY A 32 -2.65 -3.48 -4.78
N MET A 33 -2.99 -2.20 -4.67
CA MET A 33 -2.20 -1.21 -3.94
C MET A 33 -3.08 -0.31 -3.07
N ASP A 34 -2.63 -0.07 -1.83
CA ASP A 34 -3.24 0.87 -0.90
C ASP A 34 -2.17 1.51 0.02
N GLU A 35 -2.43 2.73 0.48
CA GLU A 35 -1.56 3.46 1.39
C GLU A 35 -2.04 3.47 2.84
N VAL A 36 -1.10 3.65 3.76
CA VAL A 36 -1.40 3.90 5.17
C VAL A 36 -0.51 4.99 5.75
N GLY A 37 -1.09 5.77 6.66
CA GLY A 37 -0.37 6.82 7.37
C GLY A 37 -0.32 8.15 6.63
N ARG A 38 -1.06 8.30 5.53
CA ARG A 38 -1.15 9.58 4.80
C ARG A 38 -1.47 10.73 5.75
N GLY A 39 -2.49 10.63 6.60
CA GLY A 39 -2.90 11.69 7.54
C GLY A 39 -2.23 11.68 8.92
N ALA A 40 -1.18 10.89 9.16
CA ALA A 40 -0.50 10.88 10.46
C ALA A 40 0.37 12.13 10.64
N LEU A 41 0.55 12.61 11.87
CA LEU A 41 1.48 13.71 12.19
C LEU A 41 2.92 13.22 12.36
N ALA A 42 3.10 11.92 12.63
CA ALA A 42 4.40 11.31 12.84
C ALA A 42 4.52 9.95 12.12
N GLY A 43 5.77 9.59 11.83
CA GLY A 43 6.16 8.36 11.16
C GLY A 43 6.04 8.40 9.64
N PRO A 44 6.47 7.31 9.00
CA PRO A 44 6.46 7.20 7.55
C PRO A 44 5.04 7.16 7.00
N VAL A 45 4.94 7.33 5.69
CA VAL A 45 3.84 6.81 4.88
C VAL A 45 4.29 5.48 4.29
N CYS A 46 3.41 4.48 4.29
CA CYS A 46 3.69 3.16 3.73
C CYS A 46 2.67 2.83 2.65
N VAL A 47 3.11 2.15 1.60
CA VAL A 47 2.27 1.64 0.51
C VAL A 47 2.50 0.14 0.42
N GLY A 48 1.42 -0.62 0.55
CA GLY A 48 1.45 -2.07 0.33
C GLY A 48 1.10 -2.39 -1.11
N VAL A 49 1.75 -3.40 -1.67
CA VAL A 49 1.37 -4.01 -2.94
C VAL A 49 1.25 -5.50 -2.72
N ALA A 50 0.10 -6.07 -3.05
CA ALA A 50 -0.13 -7.52 -3.08
C ALA A 50 -0.32 -7.95 -4.54
N VAL A 51 0.22 -9.10 -4.91
CA VAL A 51 0.14 -9.62 -6.28
C VAL A 51 -0.56 -10.97 -6.28
N VAL A 52 -1.50 -11.15 -7.20
CA VAL A 52 -2.24 -12.41 -7.39
C VAL A 52 -2.18 -12.85 -8.85
N ASP A 53 -2.33 -14.15 -9.05
CA ASP A 53 -2.44 -14.81 -10.34
C ASP A 53 -3.65 -15.76 -10.35
N GLN A 54 -3.89 -16.43 -11.48
CA GLN A 54 -4.99 -17.40 -11.59
C GLN A 54 -4.93 -18.49 -10.50
N ARG A 55 -3.72 -18.94 -10.13
CA ARG A 55 -3.53 -19.97 -9.10
C ARG A 55 -3.89 -19.48 -7.71
N SER A 56 -3.68 -18.20 -7.43
CA SER A 56 -4.09 -17.54 -6.19
C SER A 56 -5.62 -17.58 -6.04
N LEU A 57 -6.34 -17.28 -7.13
CA LEU A 57 -7.81 -17.27 -7.17
C LEU A 57 -8.41 -18.68 -7.12
N GLU A 58 -7.72 -19.67 -7.67
CA GLU A 58 -8.13 -21.09 -7.69
C GLU A 58 -7.59 -21.91 -6.51
N ASN A 59 -6.93 -21.26 -5.55
CA ASN A 59 -6.28 -21.94 -4.44
C ASN A 59 -7.34 -22.69 -3.59
N PRO A 60 -7.24 -24.03 -3.46
CA PRO A 60 -8.24 -24.84 -2.75
C PRO A 60 -8.35 -24.54 -1.24
N ASP A 61 -7.30 -23.97 -0.64
CA ASP A 61 -7.32 -23.52 0.76
C ASP A 61 -8.24 -22.30 0.96
N PHE A 62 -8.60 -21.62 -0.14
CA PHE A 62 -9.49 -20.47 -0.17
C PHE A 62 -10.64 -20.72 -1.16
N PRO A 63 -11.69 -21.47 -0.79
CA PRO A 63 -12.75 -21.89 -1.72
C PRO A 63 -13.53 -20.75 -2.40
N GLN A 64 -13.63 -19.58 -1.77
CA GLN A 64 -14.19 -18.36 -2.36
C GLN A 64 -13.15 -17.53 -3.15
N GLY A 65 -11.96 -18.07 -3.34
CA GLY A 65 -10.82 -17.53 -4.07
C GLY A 65 -9.98 -16.49 -3.33
N PHE A 66 -10.26 -16.20 -2.05
CA PHE A 66 -9.46 -15.32 -1.18
C PHE A 66 -9.70 -15.60 0.32
N PRO A 67 -8.86 -15.14 1.27
CA PRO A 67 -9.01 -15.42 2.70
C PRO A 67 -10.33 -14.97 3.32
N VAL A 68 -10.94 -15.83 4.15
CA VAL A 68 -12.23 -15.54 4.82
C VAL A 68 -12.11 -14.30 5.72
N GLY A 69 -13.04 -13.37 5.57
CA GLY A 69 -13.11 -12.15 6.38
C GLY A 69 -12.08 -11.10 6.02
N LEU A 70 -11.40 -11.25 4.87
CA LEU A 70 -10.73 -10.14 4.19
C LEU A 70 -11.79 -9.14 3.72
N ASN A 71 -11.61 -7.88 4.11
CA ASN A 71 -12.48 -6.75 3.77
C ASN A 71 -11.70 -5.44 3.99
N ASP A 72 -12.33 -4.30 3.79
CA ASP A 72 -11.81 -2.96 4.14
C ASP A 72 -11.12 -2.99 5.51
N SER A 73 -9.83 -2.66 5.49
CA SER A 73 -8.94 -2.78 6.66
C SER A 73 -9.42 -1.94 7.84
N LYS A 74 -10.18 -0.86 7.61
CA LYS A 74 -10.74 0.05 8.62
C LYS A 74 -11.93 -0.57 9.34
N GLN A 75 -12.64 -1.49 8.69
CA GLN A 75 -13.75 -2.25 9.29
C GLN A 75 -13.25 -3.40 10.17
N LEU A 76 -11.98 -3.79 10.01
CA LEU A 76 -11.36 -4.85 10.80
C LEU A 76 -10.79 -4.31 12.12
N THR A 77 -10.81 -5.13 13.17
CA THR A 77 -10.08 -4.82 14.40
C THR A 77 -8.58 -5.00 14.20
N ALA A 78 -7.75 -4.35 15.02
CA ALA A 78 -6.29 -4.53 14.95
C ALA A 78 -5.88 -6.02 15.10
N ARG A 79 -6.54 -6.74 16.03
CA ARG A 79 -6.33 -8.19 16.21
C ARG A 79 -6.70 -8.99 14.96
N ARG A 80 -7.83 -8.65 14.31
CA ARG A 80 -8.26 -9.34 13.10
C ARG A 80 -7.31 -9.09 11.93
N ARG A 81 -6.79 -7.87 11.77
CA ARG A 81 -5.79 -7.56 10.73
C ARG A 81 -4.51 -8.39 10.91
N VAL A 82 -3.99 -8.48 12.14
CA VAL A 82 -2.80 -9.32 12.43
C VAL A 82 -3.09 -10.79 12.12
N ALA A 83 -4.24 -11.30 12.54
CA ALA A 83 -4.63 -12.70 12.27
C ALA A 83 -4.87 -13.00 10.78
N LEU A 84 -5.02 -11.99 9.92
CA LEU A 84 -5.16 -12.15 8.48
C LEU A 84 -3.83 -12.12 7.73
N GLN A 85 -2.71 -11.78 8.38
CA GLN A 85 -1.41 -11.73 7.70
C GLN A 85 -1.02 -13.08 7.10
N ASP A 86 -1.00 -14.15 7.89
CA ASP A 86 -0.57 -15.47 7.39
C ASP A 86 -1.52 -16.00 6.30
N PRO A 87 -2.87 -15.93 6.45
CA PRO A 87 -3.78 -16.28 5.37
C PRO A 87 -3.57 -15.47 4.08
N ILE A 88 -3.33 -14.15 4.19
CA ILE A 88 -3.07 -13.31 3.02
C ILE A 88 -1.76 -13.73 2.36
N GLN A 89 -0.69 -13.94 3.14
CA GLN A 89 0.62 -14.34 2.60
C GLN A 89 0.61 -15.73 1.94
N ALA A 90 -0.25 -16.64 2.43
CA ALA A 90 -0.48 -17.93 1.80
C ALA A 90 -1.35 -17.84 0.53
N TRP A 91 -2.15 -16.79 0.39
CA TRP A 91 -3.03 -16.57 -0.75
C TRP A 91 -2.33 -15.86 -1.91
N VAL A 92 -1.62 -14.76 -1.62
CA VAL A 92 -1.00 -13.92 -2.64
C VAL A 92 0.22 -14.61 -3.25
N ARG A 93 0.49 -14.33 -4.51
CA ARG A 93 1.69 -14.79 -5.21
C ARG A 93 2.96 -14.16 -4.62
N ASP A 94 2.90 -12.86 -4.33
CA ASP A 94 3.95 -12.08 -3.69
C ASP A 94 3.33 -10.79 -3.11
N PHE A 95 4.07 -10.10 -2.25
CA PHE A 95 3.73 -8.76 -1.77
C PHE A 95 4.98 -7.97 -1.40
N ALA A 96 4.89 -6.65 -1.40
CA ALA A 96 5.94 -5.77 -0.93
C ALA A 96 5.34 -4.57 -0.18
N ILE A 97 6.14 -3.95 0.68
CA ILE A 97 5.75 -2.74 1.41
C ILE A 97 6.84 -1.71 1.23
N GLY A 98 6.53 -0.67 0.46
CA GLY A 98 7.39 0.48 0.31
C GLY A 98 7.03 1.55 1.33
N GLN A 99 8.02 2.34 1.73
CA GLN A 99 7.81 3.42 2.69
C GLN A 99 8.58 4.67 2.28
N ALA A 100 8.06 5.84 2.67
CA ALA A 100 8.79 7.10 2.69
C ALA A 100 8.74 7.67 4.11
N SER A 101 9.91 8.01 4.64
CA SER A 101 10.13 8.53 5.99
C SER A 101 9.45 9.88 6.21
N ASN A 102 9.31 10.29 7.47
CA ASN A 102 8.83 11.63 7.80
C ASN A 102 9.76 12.73 7.27
N THR A 103 11.08 12.47 7.21
CA THR A 103 12.04 13.39 6.59
C THR A 103 11.81 13.53 5.09
N GLU A 104 11.63 12.43 4.36
CA GLU A 104 11.30 12.48 2.92
C GLU A 104 9.94 13.15 2.68
N ILE A 105 8.96 12.97 3.57
CA ILE A 105 7.67 13.69 3.50
C ILE A 105 7.85 15.19 3.71
N ASP A 106 8.71 15.59 4.65
CA ASP A 106 9.03 16.99 4.89
C ASP A 106 9.77 17.63 3.71
N GLU A 107 10.65 16.87 3.04
CA GLU A 107 11.44 17.34 1.89
C GLU A 107 10.64 17.39 0.58
N LEU A 108 9.84 16.36 0.32
CA LEU A 108 9.19 16.15 -0.98
C LEU A 108 7.70 16.55 -0.98
N GLY A 109 7.10 16.64 0.20
CA GLY A 109 5.65 16.69 0.35
C GLY A 109 5.00 15.29 0.27
N ILE A 110 3.74 15.20 0.70
CA ILE A 110 3.06 13.91 0.88
C ILE A 110 2.78 13.15 -0.42
N MET A 111 2.46 13.85 -1.52
CA MET A 111 2.13 13.18 -2.78
C MET A 111 3.36 12.56 -3.45
N PRO A 112 4.50 13.27 -3.59
CA PRO A 112 5.72 12.64 -4.09
C PRO A 112 6.28 11.57 -3.14
N ALA A 113 6.13 11.72 -1.81
CA ALA A 113 6.50 10.67 -0.86
C ALA A 113 5.64 9.40 -1.00
N LEU A 114 4.33 9.54 -1.27
CA LEU A 114 3.46 8.40 -1.60
C LEU A 114 3.90 7.71 -2.89
N ARG A 115 4.19 8.48 -3.94
CA ARG A 115 4.75 7.95 -5.19
C ARG A 115 6.04 7.18 -4.96
N LEU A 116 6.97 7.75 -4.19
CA LEU A 116 8.24 7.13 -3.84
C LEU A 116 8.03 5.80 -3.09
N ALA A 117 7.13 5.78 -2.10
CA ALA A 117 6.78 4.56 -1.38
C ALA A 117 6.16 3.51 -2.31
N GLY A 118 5.23 3.89 -3.19
CA GLY A 118 4.63 2.97 -4.16
C GLY A 118 5.63 2.35 -5.12
N TRP A 119 6.52 3.16 -5.71
CA TRP A 119 7.58 2.65 -6.59
C TRP A 119 8.61 1.79 -5.87
N ARG A 120 8.92 2.07 -4.59
CA ARG A 120 9.77 1.17 -3.79
C ARG A 120 9.17 -0.23 -3.67
N ALA A 121 7.87 -0.34 -3.41
CA ALA A 121 7.18 -1.62 -3.35
C ALA A 121 7.18 -2.35 -4.71
N LEU A 122 6.89 -1.63 -5.80
CA LEU A 122 6.88 -2.20 -7.15
C LEU A 122 8.27 -2.66 -7.61
N ASN A 123 9.32 -1.87 -7.36
CA ASN A 123 10.69 -2.23 -7.70
C ASN A 123 11.17 -3.47 -6.92
N GLU A 124 10.73 -3.61 -5.67
CA GLU A 124 11.01 -4.80 -4.88
C GLU A 124 10.34 -6.06 -5.46
N LEU A 125 9.08 -5.95 -5.93
CA LEU A 125 8.40 -7.04 -6.63
C LEU A 125 9.05 -7.36 -7.98
N ASP A 126 9.47 -6.33 -8.72
CA ASP A 126 10.14 -6.50 -10.02
C ASP A 126 11.49 -7.21 -9.89
N ALA A 127 12.27 -6.85 -8.87
CA ALA A 127 13.52 -7.54 -8.55
C ALA A 127 13.34 -9.04 -8.26
N ARG A 128 12.12 -9.46 -7.84
CA ARG A 128 11.75 -10.86 -7.64
C ARG A 128 11.04 -11.49 -8.85
N GLY A 129 10.88 -10.77 -9.96
CA GLY A 129 10.20 -11.22 -11.17
C GLY A 129 8.67 -11.22 -11.06
N HIS A 130 8.10 -10.49 -10.10
CA HIS A 130 6.68 -10.47 -9.78
C HIS A 130 6.03 -9.10 -10.00
N LEU A 131 6.60 -8.25 -10.86
CA LEU A 131 5.95 -6.99 -11.26
C LEU A 131 4.58 -7.28 -11.91
N PRO A 132 3.47 -6.69 -11.42
CA PRO A 132 2.15 -6.91 -12.01
C PRO A 132 2.01 -6.18 -13.34
N GLN A 133 1.31 -6.78 -14.31
CA GLN A 133 1.00 -6.09 -15.58
C GLN A 133 -0.18 -5.13 -15.44
N ARG A 134 -1.10 -5.41 -14.51
CA ARG A 134 -2.18 -4.51 -14.15
C ARG A 134 -2.19 -4.28 -12.64
N LEU A 135 -2.29 -3.02 -12.23
CA LEU A 135 -2.30 -2.58 -10.84
C LEU A 135 -3.61 -1.87 -10.53
N LEU A 136 -4.40 -2.45 -9.64
CA LEU A 136 -5.58 -1.82 -9.07
C LEU A 136 -5.15 -0.96 -7.87
N LEU A 137 -5.35 0.35 -7.96
CA LEU A 137 -4.93 1.34 -6.96
C LEU A 137 -6.14 1.89 -6.21
N ASP A 138 -6.15 1.82 -4.87
CA ASP A 138 -7.21 2.46 -4.09
C ASP A 138 -7.20 3.99 -4.27
N GLY A 139 -8.38 4.57 -4.46
CA GLY A 139 -8.58 6.01 -4.58
C GLY A 139 -9.05 6.46 -5.96
N ASN A 140 -9.02 7.77 -6.20
CA ASN A 140 -9.46 8.41 -7.44
C ASN A 140 -8.32 9.12 -8.18
N PHE A 141 -7.08 8.93 -7.73
CA PHE A 141 -5.93 9.66 -8.23
C PHE A 141 -4.75 8.72 -8.35
N ASP A 142 -4.26 8.56 -9.57
CA ASP A 142 -3.02 7.83 -9.83
C ASP A 142 -1.83 8.70 -9.43
N TYR A 143 -1.29 8.43 -8.23
CA TYR A 143 -0.09 9.09 -7.74
C TYR A 143 1.20 8.46 -8.25
N LEU A 144 1.15 7.31 -8.92
CA LEU A 144 2.32 6.64 -9.51
C LEU A 144 2.72 7.28 -10.83
N ALA A 145 1.76 7.81 -11.58
CA ALA A 145 2.01 8.55 -12.80
C ALA A 145 3.03 9.67 -12.60
N SER A 146 4.00 9.76 -13.52
CA SER A 146 4.89 10.92 -13.61
C SER A 146 4.03 12.19 -13.79
N PRO A 147 4.35 13.29 -13.10
CA PRO A 147 3.59 14.51 -13.27
C PRO A 147 3.74 15.00 -14.72
N ARG A 148 2.69 15.62 -15.27
CA ARG A 148 2.71 16.19 -16.63
C ARG A 148 3.70 17.34 -16.80
N GLN A 149 4.31 17.81 -15.72
CA GLN A 149 5.45 18.71 -15.73
C GLN A 149 6.68 17.94 -15.21
N PRO A 150 7.87 18.15 -15.77
CA PRO A 150 9.09 17.56 -15.23
C PRO A 150 9.16 17.90 -13.74
N ASP A 151 9.23 16.88 -12.88
CA ASP A 151 9.42 17.09 -11.45
C ASP A 151 10.65 18.00 -11.29
N LEU A 152 10.47 19.19 -10.68
CA LEU A 152 11.56 20.07 -10.23
C LEU A 152 12.57 19.35 -9.31
N PHE A 153 12.23 18.11 -8.91
CA PHE A 153 12.97 17.22 -8.04
C PHE A 153 13.45 15.94 -8.74
N ALA A 154 13.59 15.91 -10.07
CA ALA A 154 14.13 14.76 -10.83
C ALA A 154 15.54 14.28 -10.36
N GLY A 155 16.18 14.99 -9.41
CA GLY A 155 17.41 14.56 -8.74
C GLY A 155 17.21 13.65 -7.50
N ALA A 156 15.99 13.46 -7.00
CA ALA A 156 15.71 12.64 -5.82
C ALA A 156 15.44 11.17 -6.18
N GLY A 157 16.47 10.51 -6.71
CA GLY A 157 16.43 9.09 -7.08
C GLY A 157 15.65 8.83 -8.36
N ASN A 158 16.25 8.09 -9.29
CA ASN A 158 15.60 7.69 -10.54
C ASN A 158 14.33 6.87 -10.23
N LEU A 159 13.18 7.54 -10.11
CA LEU A 159 11.87 6.93 -10.18
C LEU A 159 11.66 6.52 -11.63
N VAL A 160 12.14 5.33 -11.98
CA VAL A 160 11.84 4.72 -13.26
C VAL A 160 10.36 4.38 -13.24
N SER A 161 9.53 5.17 -13.93
CA SER A 161 8.21 4.69 -14.31
C SER A 161 8.43 3.55 -15.32
N SER A 162 8.08 2.33 -14.92
CA SER A 162 8.08 1.22 -15.88
C SER A 162 6.82 1.34 -16.75
N PRO A 163 6.94 1.48 -18.07
CA PRO A 163 5.79 1.48 -19.00
C PRO A 163 5.02 0.14 -19.00
N GLU A 164 5.49 -0.86 -18.25
CA GLU A 164 4.94 -2.21 -18.20
C GLU A 164 3.77 -2.40 -17.21
N VAL A 165 3.48 -1.41 -16.34
CA VAL A 165 2.39 -1.50 -15.36
C VAL A 165 1.22 -0.61 -15.76
N SER A 166 0.11 -1.22 -16.14
CA SER A 166 -1.16 -0.51 -16.35
C SER A 166 -1.85 -0.23 -15.02
N VAL A 167 -2.04 1.04 -14.67
CA VAL A 167 -2.66 1.45 -13.40
C VAL A 167 -4.13 1.79 -13.59
N GLU A 168 -4.99 1.22 -12.74
CA GLU A 168 -6.42 1.48 -12.72
C GLU A 168 -6.86 1.88 -11.31
N THR A 169 -7.43 3.09 -11.17
CA THR A 169 -7.83 3.63 -9.86
C THR A 169 -9.25 3.23 -9.48
N LEU A 170 -9.44 2.71 -8.27
CA LEU A 170 -10.73 2.26 -7.75
C LEU A 170 -11.07 3.01 -6.46
N VAL A 171 -12.12 3.82 -6.49
CA VAL A 171 -12.60 4.52 -5.29
C VAL A 171 -13.14 3.51 -4.28
N LYS A 172 -12.57 3.48 -3.06
CA LYS A 172 -12.89 2.49 -2.02
C LYS A 172 -12.65 1.07 -2.53
N GLY A 173 -11.53 0.88 -3.21
CA GLY A 173 -11.09 -0.39 -3.78
C GLY A 173 -10.84 -1.44 -2.71
N ASP A 174 -10.42 -1.05 -1.51
CA ASP A 174 -10.26 -1.92 -0.34
C ASP A 174 -11.57 -2.61 0.09
N GLY A 175 -12.73 -2.04 -0.25
CA GLY A 175 -14.04 -2.64 -0.05
C GLY A 175 -14.63 -3.33 -1.29
N LYS A 176 -13.87 -3.47 -2.38
CA LYS A 176 -14.35 -4.00 -3.67
C LYS A 176 -13.47 -5.12 -4.23
N ALA A 177 -12.16 -4.93 -4.24
CA ALA A 177 -11.18 -5.88 -4.78
C ALA A 177 -10.40 -6.53 -3.63
N ALA A 178 -10.39 -7.86 -3.59
CA ALA A 178 -9.68 -8.64 -2.58
C ALA A 178 -8.18 -8.35 -2.56
N VAL A 179 -7.56 -8.13 -3.73
CA VAL A 179 -6.12 -7.84 -3.82
C VAL A 179 -5.76 -6.47 -3.22
N ILE A 180 -6.62 -5.46 -3.39
CA ILE A 180 -6.45 -4.16 -2.72
C ILE A 180 -6.65 -4.31 -1.21
N ALA A 181 -7.67 -5.06 -0.78
CA ALA A 181 -7.91 -5.32 0.64
C ALA A 181 -6.71 -6.04 1.31
N ALA A 182 -6.08 -6.98 0.60
CA ALA A 182 -4.87 -7.66 1.06
C ALA A 182 -3.70 -6.68 1.22
N ALA A 183 -3.44 -5.85 0.20
CA ALA A 183 -2.40 -4.82 0.24
C ALA A 183 -2.61 -3.84 1.41
N ALA A 184 -3.84 -3.39 1.61
CA ALA A 184 -4.26 -2.50 2.70
C ALA A 184 -3.98 -3.12 4.08
N VAL A 185 -4.36 -4.38 4.29
CA VAL A 185 -4.13 -5.09 5.56
C VAL A 185 -2.64 -5.25 5.83
N LEU A 186 -1.86 -5.70 4.84
CA LEU A 186 -0.41 -5.89 4.97
C LEU A 186 0.30 -4.58 5.32
N ALA A 187 0.02 -3.51 4.57
CA ALA A 187 0.58 -2.18 4.84
C ALA A 187 0.19 -1.68 6.24
N LYS A 188 -1.08 -1.83 6.62
CA LYS A 188 -1.60 -1.37 7.90
C LYS A 188 -0.95 -2.08 9.07
N VAL A 189 -0.80 -3.40 9.01
CA VAL A 189 -0.15 -4.15 10.10
C VAL A 189 1.33 -3.79 10.20
N TYR A 190 2.04 -3.71 9.07
CA TYR A 190 3.45 -3.32 9.04
C TYR A 190 3.67 -1.94 9.67
N ARG A 191 2.95 -0.91 9.20
CA ARG A 191 3.13 0.46 9.70
C ARG A 191 2.74 0.59 11.16
N ASP A 192 1.64 -0.04 11.58
CA ASP A 192 1.22 0.00 12.98
C ASP A 192 2.26 -0.68 13.89
N ALA A 193 2.83 -1.82 13.48
CA ALA A 193 3.89 -2.49 14.21
C ALA A 193 5.15 -1.61 14.31
N PHE A 194 5.56 -0.98 13.20
CA PHE A 194 6.67 -0.02 13.19
C PHE A 194 6.44 1.10 14.20
N MET A 195 5.30 1.80 14.14
CA MET A 195 5.01 2.89 15.06
C MET A 195 4.97 2.44 16.52
N ARG A 196 4.42 1.25 16.81
CA ARG A 196 4.36 0.69 18.17
C ARG A 196 5.73 0.27 18.70
N SER A 197 6.70 -0.01 17.83
CA SER A 197 8.07 -0.39 18.21
C SER A 197 8.93 0.80 18.63
N LEU A 198 8.52 2.03 18.29
CA LEU A 198 9.28 3.24 18.60
C LEU A 198 9.30 3.50 20.11
N HIS A 199 10.44 3.99 20.61
CA HIS A 199 10.49 4.56 21.95
C HIS A 199 9.48 5.72 22.07
N ASP A 200 8.69 5.71 23.14
CA ASP A 200 7.60 6.65 23.36
C ASP A 200 7.86 7.51 24.60
N PRO A 201 8.40 8.74 24.44
CA PRO A 201 8.59 9.69 25.51
C PRO A 201 7.30 10.23 26.16
N GLY A 202 6.12 9.92 25.61
CA GLY A 202 4.83 10.46 26.07
C GLY A 202 3.88 10.90 24.95
N TYR A 203 4.16 10.56 23.69
CA TYR A 203 3.29 10.88 22.56
C TYR A 203 2.17 9.86 22.34
N GLY A 204 2.28 8.65 22.90
CA GLY A 204 1.24 7.62 22.86
C GLY A 204 1.26 6.75 21.59
N TRP A 205 2.43 6.49 21.00
CA TRP A 205 2.61 5.75 19.75
C TRP A 205 1.94 4.39 19.74
N THR A 206 1.97 3.70 20.88
CA THR A 206 1.37 2.37 21.05
C THR A 206 -0.12 2.34 20.67
N ARG A 207 -0.83 3.44 20.92
CA ARG A 207 -2.27 3.59 20.67
C ARG A 207 -2.57 4.37 19.40
N ASN A 208 -1.99 5.55 19.24
CA ASN A 208 -2.37 6.46 18.15
C ASN A 208 -1.61 6.22 16.85
N VAL A 209 -0.52 5.45 16.86
CA VAL A 209 0.31 5.11 15.69
C VAL A 209 0.65 6.33 14.80
N GLY A 210 0.90 7.47 15.44
CA GLY A 210 1.30 8.73 14.81
C GLY A 210 0.15 9.66 14.42
N TYR A 211 -1.12 9.27 14.57
CA TYR A 211 -2.26 10.14 14.27
C TYR A 211 -2.49 11.20 15.36
N GLY A 212 -2.98 12.38 14.97
CA GLY A 212 -3.15 13.56 15.84
C GLY A 212 -4.31 13.46 16.84
N THR A 213 -4.31 12.43 17.68
CA THR A 213 -5.26 12.27 18.80
C THR A 213 -5.05 13.34 19.88
N PRO A 214 -6.03 13.61 20.76
CA PRO A 214 -5.84 14.54 21.87
C PRO A 214 -4.62 14.24 22.74
N ALA A 215 -4.37 12.95 23.04
CA ALA A 215 -3.20 12.52 23.79
C ALA A 215 -1.87 12.84 23.07
N HIS A 216 -1.82 12.61 21.75
CA HIS A 216 -0.65 12.96 20.94
C HIS A 216 -0.39 14.46 20.94
N LYS A 217 -1.45 15.27 20.76
CA LYS A 217 -1.34 16.74 20.79
C LYS A 217 -0.89 17.27 22.14
N ALA A 218 -1.32 16.65 23.23
CA ALA A 218 -0.84 16.98 24.58
C ALA A 218 0.66 16.70 24.73
N GLY A 219 1.12 15.50 24.32
CA GLY A 219 2.56 15.17 24.30
C GLY A 219 3.38 16.13 23.42
N LEU A 220 2.84 16.54 22.26
CA LEU A 220 3.45 17.55 21.39
C LEU A 220 3.52 18.96 22.02
N ALA A 221 2.57 19.31 22.88
CA ALA A 221 2.57 20.59 23.59
C ALA A 221 3.64 20.61 24.70
N GLU A 222 3.79 19.51 25.42
CA GLU A 222 4.72 19.36 26.54
C GLU A 222 6.16 19.09 26.10
N LEU A 223 6.36 18.16 25.17
CA LEU A 223 7.69 17.63 24.79
C LEU A 223 8.26 18.27 23.52
N GLY A 224 7.43 19.00 22.76
CA GLY A 224 7.78 19.46 21.42
C GLY A 224 7.82 18.33 20.38
N ALA A 225 8.26 18.64 19.17
CA ALA A 225 8.33 17.66 18.07
C ALA A 225 9.55 16.73 18.19
N SER A 226 9.31 15.43 18.19
CA SER A 226 10.36 14.40 18.10
C SER A 226 10.96 14.25 16.69
N VAL A 227 11.98 13.39 16.57
CA VAL A 227 12.59 13.00 15.29
C VAL A 227 11.63 12.30 14.32
N TRP A 228 10.51 11.77 14.81
CA TRP A 228 9.52 11.05 13.99
C TRP A 228 8.40 11.94 13.46
N HIS A 229 8.29 13.18 13.93
CA HIS A 229 7.25 14.08 13.47
C HIS A 229 7.54 14.62 12.06
N ARG A 230 6.48 14.91 11.32
CA ARG A 230 6.51 15.64 10.05
C ARG A 230 6.52 17.13 10.38
N LYS A 231 7.70 17.74 10.43
CA LYS A 231 7.93 19.07 11.00
C LYS A 231 7.41 20.20 10.10
N THR A 232 7.21 19.92 8.82
CA THR A 232 6.61 20.88 7.87
C THR A 232 5.09 20.96 7.98
N TRP A 233 4.47 20.05 8.75
CA TRP A 233 3.02 20.01 8.92
C TRP A 233 2.56 20.91 10.06
N LYS A 234 1.28 21.26 10.05
CA LYS A 234 0.65 21.96 11.17
C LYS A 234 0.44 20.99 12.34
N LEU A 235 1.36 21.02 13.30
CA LEU A 235 1.31 20.18 14.50
C LEU A 235 0.50 20.79 15.67
N ARG A 236 0.08 22.06 15.54
CA ARG A 236 -0.67 22.84 16.54
C ARG A 236 -1.80 23.61 15.87
#